data_AF-A0A431W2H8-F1
#
_entry.id   AF-A0A431W2H8-F1
#
_cell.length_a   1.000
_cell.length_b   1.000
_cell.length_c   1.000
_cell.angle_alpha   90.00
_cell.angle_beta   90.00
_cell.angle_gamma   90.00
#
_symmetry.space_group_name_H-M   'P 1'
#
loop_
_entity.id
_entity.type
_entity.pdbx_description
1 polymer ?
#
loop_
_entity_poly.entity_id
_entity_poly.type
_entity_poly.pdbx_seq_one_letter_code
_entity_poly.pdbx_strand_id
1 'polypeptide(L)'
;MEDNYYKSHEMYIFCMRCGYYYTKTIQKYTKNSIEYKEKKSEGHGVFVLEKKDGSREKVALNDSLTSAQLEEFTASFMDSNVNQERSYFVSFENGVFTILAGNPPENFYLSFDEYKEKMFAKYGVSEYDFMVPIEE
;
A
#
# COMPACT_ATOMS: atom_id res chain seq x y z
N MET A 1 11.73 12.55 -34.75
CA MET A 1 12.11 11.15 -34.45
C MET A 1 11.64 10.93 -33.03
N GLU A 2 10.45 10.36 -32.85
CA GLU A 2 9.87 10.17 -31.52
C GLU A 2 10.57 9.02 -30.83
N ASP A 3 11.26 9.35 -29.75
CA ASP A 3 12.02 8.43 -28.92
C ASP A 3 11.05 7.62 -28.03
N ASN A 4 10.39 6.63 -28.63
CA ASN A 4 9.49 5.70 -27.93
C ASN A 4 10.24 4.60 -27.13
N TYR A 5 11.55 4.75 -26.93
CA TYR A 5 12.44 3.69 -26.43
C TYR A 5 12.13 3.23 -24.98
N TYR A 6 11.38 4.03 -24.21
CA TYR A 6 11.18 3.79 -22.78
C TYR A 6 9.73 3.55 -22.35
N LYS A 7 8.75 3.57 -23.26
CA LYS A 7 7.35 3.28 -22.91
C LYS A 7 7.09 1.77 -22.94
N SER A 8 7.54 1.07 -21.90
CA SER A 8 7.03 -0.27 -21.65
C SER A 8 5.52 -0.15 -21.37
N HIS A 9 4.71 -0.98 -22.00
CA HIS A 9 3.27 -1.06 -21.71
C HIS A 9 3.00 -1.80 -20.39
N GLU A 10 3.99 -1.80 -19.50
CA GLU A 10 3.91 -2.42 -18.18
C GLU A 10 3.30 -1.46 -17.19
N MET A 11 2.55 -2.00 -16.23
CA MET A 11 1.82 -1.22 -15.25
C MET A 11 1.98 -1.85 -13.88
N TYR A 12 2.27 -1.03 -12.88
CA TYR A 12 2.40 -1.43 -11.50
C TYR A 12 1.62 -0.44 -10.64
N ILE A 13 0.52 -0.90 -10.06
CA ILE A 13 -0.31 -0.13 -9.14
C ILE A 13 -0.29 -0.86 -7.80
N PHE A 14 -0.02 -0.14 -6.73
CA PHE A 14 -0.06 -0.67 -5.37
C PHE A 14 -0.68 0.35 -4.42
N CYS A 15 -1.69 -0.06 -3.67
CA CYS A 15 -2.31 0.75 -2.64
C CYS A 15 -1.72 0.40 -1.27
N MET A 16 -1.04 1.38 -0.67
CA MET A 16 -0.45 1.24 0.66
C MET A 16 -1.49 1.15 1.79
N ARG A 17 -2.78 1.38 1.52
CA ARG A 17 -3.86 1.41 2.54
C ARG A 17 -4.67 0.12 2.57
N CYS A 18 -5.22 -0.32 1.43
CA CYS A 18 -6.02 -1.55 1.36
C CYS A 18 -5.24 -2.78 0.87
N GLY A 19 -4.02 -2.62 0.38
CA GLY A 19 -3.26 -3.73 -0.20
C GLY A 19 -3.68 -4.08 -1.63
N TYR A 20 -4.55 -3.29 -2.26
CA TYR A 20 -4.87 -3.43 -3.69
C TYR A 20 -3.59 -3.43 -4.50
N TYR A 21 -3.48 -4.34 -5.45
CA TYR A 21 -2.41 -4.24 -6.44
C TYR A 21 -2.85 -4.74 -7.80
N TYR A 22 -2.26 -4.14 -8.83
CA TYR A 22 -2.37 -4.57 -10.20
C TYR A 22 -0.98 -4.54 -10.83
N THR A 23 -0.58 -5.65 -11.41
CA THR A 23 0.67 -5.74 -12.17
C THR A 23 0.34 -6.25 -13.56
N LYS A 24 0.90 -5.59 -14.57
CA LYS A 24 0.87 -5.97 -15.97
C LYS A 24 2.31 -5.96 -16.46
N THR A 25 2.82 -7.14 -16.78
CA THR A 25 4.22 -7.32 -17.20
C THR A 25 4.29 -8.03 -18.53
N ILE A 26 5.27 -7.70 -19.36
CA ILE A 26 5.46 -8.38 -20.64
C ILE A 26 5.99 -9.79 -20.37
N GLN A 27 5.22 -10.81 -20.74
CA GLN A 27 5.66 -12.19 -20.62
C GLN A 27 6.42 -12.66 -21.87
N LYS A 28 5.99 -12.18 -23.05
CA LYS A 28 6.63 -12.52 -24.32
C LYS A 28 6.47 -11.38 -25.31
N TYR A 29 7.54 -11.12 -26.05
CA TYR A 29 7.59 -10.10 -27.09
C TYR A 29 8.00 -10.76 -28.41
N THR A 30 7.13 -10.68 -29.41
CA THR A 30 7.42 -11.16 -30.78
C THR A 30 7.25 -10.02 -31.78
N LYS A 31 7.72 -10.21 -33.01
CA LYS A 31 7.58 -9.22 -34.09
C LYS A 31 6.11 -8.86 -34.39
N ASN A 32 5.16 -9.75 -34.06
CA ASN A 32 3.76 -9.62 -34.42
C ASN A 32 2.81 -9.50 -33.21
N SER A 33 3.30 -9.70 -31.98
CA SER A 33 2.47 -9.67 -30.78
C SER A 33 3.27 -9.41 -29.50
N ILE A 34 2.60 -8.80 -28.52
CA ILE A 34 3.07 -8.68 -27.14
C ILE A 34 2.08 -9.46 -26.26
N GLU A 35 2.57 -10.42 -25.50
CA GLU A 35 1.79 -11.17 -24.52
C GLU A 35 2.08 -10.61 -23.12
N TYR A 36 1.03 -10.28 -22.38
CA TYR A 36 1.12 -9.75 -21.02
C TYR A 36 0.69 -10.79 -20.00
N LYS A 37 1.38 -10.79 -18.86
CA LYS A 37 0.93 -11.44 -17.64
C LYS A 37 0.35 -10.37 -16.73
N GLU A 38 -0.89 -10.58 -16.32
CA GLU A 38 -1.58 -9.69 -15.39
C GLU A 38 -1.81 -10.41 -14.06
N LYS A 39 -1.59 -9.71 -12.94
CA LYS A 39 -2.00 -10.16 -11.61
C LYS A 39 -2.73 -9.02 -10.92
N LYS A 40 -3.84 -9.33 -10.27
CA LYS A 40 -4.67 -8.38 -9.53
C LYS A 40 -5.00 -8.96 -8.15
N SER A 41 -4.99 -8.09 -7.14
CA SER A 41 -5.64 -8.31 -5.85
C SER A 41 -6.51 -7.11 -5.56
N GLU A 42 -7.74 -7.34 -5.11
CA GLU A 42 -8.63 -6.24 -4.69
C GLU A 42 -8.14 -5.57 -3.40
N GLY A 43 -7.26 -6.24 -2.65
CA GLY A 43 -6.76 -5.80 -1.36
C GLY A 43 -7.77 -6.04 -0.25
N HIS A 44 -7.34 -6.68 0.83
CA HIS A 44 -8.18 -7.00 1.99
C HIS A 44 -7.70 -6.35 3.29
N GLY A 45 -6.76 -5.41 3.18
CA GLY A 45 -6.13 -4.74 4.31
C GLY A 45 -4.62 -4.85 4.33
N VAL A 46 -4.02 -4.29 5.36
CA VAL A 46 -2.58 -4.27 5.57
C VAL A 46 -2.24 -4.47 7.04
N PHE A 47 -1.15 -5.20 7.26
CA PHE A 47 -0.50 -5.35 8.55
C PHE A 47 0.88 -4.71 8.48
N VAL A 48 1.16 -3.77 9.38
CA VAL A 48 2.43 -3.06 9.47
C VAL A 48 3.00 -3.25 10.86
N LEU A 49 4.19 -3.83 10.91
CA LEU A 49 4.97 -3.97 12.13
C LEU A 49 6.23 -3.13 12.02
N GLU A 50 6.47 -2.32 13.03
CA GLU A 50 7.76 -1.67 13.23
C GLU A 50 8.39 -2.24 14.50
N LYS A 51 9.64 -2.71 14.39
CA LYS A 51 10.42 -3.18 15.52
C LYS A 51 11.12 -2.00 16.20
N LYS A 52 11.51 -2.18 17.46
CA LYS A 52 12.24 -1.17 18.24
C LYS A 52 13.61 -0.83 17.68
N ASP A 53 14.17 -1.71 16.85
CA ASP A 53 15.41 -1.46 16.08
C ASP A 53 15.20 -0.58 14.84
N GLY A 54 13.96 -0.18 14.54
CA GLY A 54 13.58 0.64 13.39
C GLY A 54 13.31 -0.15 12.12
N SER A 55 13.47 -1.48 12.12
CA SER A 55 13.09 -2.31 10.98
C SER A 55 11.57 -2.38 10.85
N ARG A 56 11.08 -2.37 9.61
CA ARG A 56 9.65 -2.35 9.31
C ARG A 56 9.28 -3.49 8.36
N GLU A 57 8.21 -4.17 8.71
CA GLU A 57 7.57 -5.19 7.91
C GLU A 57 6.17 -4.73 7.52
N LYS A 58 5.79 -5.00 6.27
CA LYS A 58 4.46 -4.71 5.76
C LYS A 58 3.94 -5.90 4.97
N VAL A 59 2.76 -6.36 5.37
CA VAL A 59 2.06 -7.46 4.72
C VAL A 59 0.74 -6.92 4.17
N ALA A 60 0.51 -7.10 2.87
CA ALA A 60 -0.79 -6.85 2.25
C ALA A 60 -1.64 -8.13 2.31
N LEU A 61 -2.90 -7.99 2.73
CA LEU A 61 -3.83 -9.12 2.75
C LEU A 61 -4.37 -9.34 1.34
N ASN A 62 -4.15 -10.55 0.81
CA ASN A 62 -4.58 -10.93 -0.54
C ASN A 62 -5.98 -11.53 -0.59
N ASP A 63 -6.52 -11.94 0.55
CA ASP A 63 -7.84 -12.54 0.71
C ASP A 63 -8.44 -12.09 2.05
N SER A 64 -9.72 -12.38 2.24
CA SER A 64 -10.41 -12.15 3.53
C SER A 64 -9.67 -12.82 4.68
N LEU A 65 -9.68 -12.13 5.82
CA LEU A 65 -8.88 -12.52 6.96
C LEU A 65 -9.38 -13.83 7.59
N THR A 66 -8.52 -14.84 7.60
CA THR A 66 -8.81 -16.08 8.32
C THR A 66 -8.50 -15.93 9.81
N SER A 67 -9.15 -16.73 10.66
CA SER A 67 -8.87 -16.74 12.10
C SER A 67 -7.40 -17.06 12.41
N ALA A 68 -6.79 -17.97 11.65
CA ALA A 68 -5.38 -18.33 11.81
C ALA A 68 -4.44 -17.14 11.53
N GLN A 69 -4.70 -16.39 10.46
CA GLN A 69 -3.91 -15.18 10.14
C GLN A 69 -4.11 -14.09 11.20
N LEU A 70 -5.34 -13.90 11.69
CA LEU A 70 -5.62 -12.96 12.76
C LEU A 70 -4.83 -13.30 14.03
N GLU A 71 -4.80 -14.57 14.43
CA GLU A 71 -4.02 -15.05 15.57
C GLU A 71 -2.52 -14.85 15.37
N GLU A 72 -1.99 -15.19 14.20
CA GLU A 72 -0.57 -15.03 13.85
C GLU A 72 -0.12 -13.56 13.90
N PHE A 73 -0.89 -12.65 13.28
CA PHE A 73 -0.58 -11.23 13.29
C PHE A 73 -0.74 -10.61 14.67
N THR A 74 -1.74 -11.04 15.44
CA THR A 74 -1.90 -10.58 16.83
C THR A 74 -0.73 -11.03 17.70
N ALA A 75 -0.30 -12.29 17.59
CA ALA A 75 0.87 -12.79 18.31
C ALA A 75 2.13 -11.99 17.94
N SER A 76 2.32 -11.72 16.65
CA SER A 76 3.46 -10.94 16.16
C SER A 76 3.42 -9.49 16.65
N PHE A 77 2.24 -8.85 16.70
CA PHE A 77 2.06 -7.50 17.23
C PHE A 77 2.35 -7.39 18.73
N MET A 78 2.13 -8.47 19.48
CA MET A 78 2.38 -8.54 20.92
C MET A 78 3.82 -8.93 21.26
N ASP A 79 4.68 -9.14 20.25
CA ASP A 79 6.09 -9.43 20.48
C ASP A 79 6.79 -8.26 21.20
N SER A 80 7.61 -8.59 22.20
CA SER A 80 8.30 -7.61 23.04
C SER A 80 9.24 -6.67 22.28
N ASN A 81 9.68 -7.05 21.08
CA ASN A 81 10.54 -6.25 20.21
C ASN A 81 9.75 -5.34 19.26
N VAL A 82 8.41 -5.41 19.25
CA VAL A 82 7.57 -4.56 18.42
C VAL A 82 7.31 -3.22 19.08
N ASN A 83 7.35 -2.15 18.29
CA ASN A 83 6.87 -0.83 18.62
C ASN A 83 5.38 -0.72 18.26
N GLN A 84 4.52 -0.99 19.23
CA GLN A 84 3.07 -1.02 19.05
C GLN A 84 2.46 0.35 18.69
N GLU A 85 3.12 1.45 19.05
CA GLU A 85 2.65 2.80 18.71
C GLU A 85 2.80 3.11 17.22
N ARG A 86 3.79 2.49 16.56
CA ARG A 86 4.07 2.67 15.12
C ARG A 86 3.62 1.48 14.27
N SER A 87 3.07 0.46 14.91
CA SER A 87 2.54 -0.73 14.25
C SER A 87 1.02 -0.66 14.20
N TYR A 88 0.42 -1.25 13.16
CA TYR A 88 -1.02 -1.29 13.03
C TYR A 88 -1.48 -2.45 12.16
N PHE A 89 -2.70 -2.89 12.40
CA PHE A 89 -3.38 -3.88 11.60
C PHE A 89 -4.75 -3.37 11.19
N VAL A 90 -4.98 -3.27 9.87
CA VAL A 90 -6.24 -2.79 9.30
C VAL A 90 -6.74 -3.80 8.28
N SER A 91 -7.99 -4.21 8.41
CA SER A 91 -8.71 -4.96 7.37
C SER A 91 -9.49 -4.01 6.46
N PHE A 92 -9.72 -4.42 5.22
CA PHE A 92 -10.55 -3.70 4.26
C PHE A 92 -11.54 -4.66 3.61
N GLU A 93 -12.82 -4.48 3.93
CA GLU A 93 -13.89 -5.30 3.36
C GLU A 93 -15.09 -4.42 3.00
N ASN A 94 -15.70 -4.66 1.84
CA ASN A 94 -16.87 -3.92 1.35
C ASN A 94 -16.71 -2.38 1.35
N GLY A 95 -15.50 -1.90 1.06
CA GLY A 95 -15.21 -0.46 1.06
C GLY A 95 -14.96 0.15 2.43
N VAL A 96 -14.93 -0.65 3.50
CA VAL A 96 -14.80 -0.20 4.88
C VAL A 96 -13.48 -0.69 5.46
N PHE A 97 -12.72 0.24 6.03
CA PHE A 97 -11.54 -0.09 6.81
C PHE A 97 -11.90 -0.35 8.27
N THR A 98 -11.39 -1.45 8.85
CA THR A 98 -11.56 -1.77 10.27
C THR A 98 -10.20 -1.96 10.92
N ILE A 99 -9.92 -1.17 11.97
CA ILE A 99 -8.70 -1.32 12.78
C ILE A 99 -8.86 -2.56 13.66
N LEU A 100 -7.95 -3.50 13.51
CA LEU A 100 -7.89 -4.72 14.32
C LEU A 100 -6.87 -4.60 15.46
N ALA A 101 -5.78 -3.85 15.24
CA ALA A 101 -4.77 -3.54 16.26
C ALA A 101 -3.99 -2.26 15.93
N GLY A 102 -3.43 -1.63 16.97
CA GLY A 102 -2.56 -0.45 16.85
C GLY A 102 -3.28 0.81 16.36
N ASN A 103 -2.50 1.79 15.90
CA ASN A 103 -3.00 3.08 15.44
C ASN A 103 -2.41 3.40 14.06
N PRO A 104 -3.22 3.30 12.98
CA PRO A 104 -2.78 3.77 11.67
C PRO A 104 -2.48 5.27 11.69
N PRO A 105 -1.64 5.77 10.77
CA PRO A 105 -1.33 7.19 10.67
C PRO A 105 -2.59 8.05 10.53
N GLU A 106 -2.56 9.27 11.04
CA GLU A 106 -3.73 10.18 11.02
C GLU A 106 -4.32 10.36 9.62
N ASN A 107 -3.45 10.32 8.61
CA ASN A 107 -3.77 10.51 7.20
C ASN A 107 -4.21 9.22 6.50
N PHE A 108 -4.40 8.11 7.22
CA PHE A 108 -4.63 6.80 6.61
C PHE A 108 -5.94 6.71 5.82
N TYR A 109 -6.99 7.35 6.33
CA TYR A 109 -8.34 7.29 5.77
C TYR A 109 -8.68 8.42 4.81
N LEU A 110 -7.76 9.38 4.62
CA LEU A 110 -7.99 10.49 3.71
C LEU A 110 -7.94 9.98 2.27
N SER A 111 -8.88 10.46 1.45
CA SER A 111 -8.72 10.41 0.01
C SER A 111 -7.44 11.15 -0.41
N PHE A 112 -6.96 10.89 -1.62
CA PHE A 112 -5.76 11.57 -2.11
C PHE A 112 -5.94 13.09 -2.16
N ASP A 113 -7.13 13.58 -2.52
CA ASP A 113 -7.41 15.01 -2.58
C ASP A 113 -7.41 15.65 -1.19
N GLU A 114 -8.06 15.03 -0.20
CA GLU A 114 -8.03 15.49 1.19
C GLU A 114 -6.60 15.46 1.76
N TYR A 115 -5.84 14.41 1.45
CA TYR A 115 -4.45 14.27 1.84
C TYR A 115 -3.60 15.39 1.24
N LYS A 116 -3.76 15.65 -0.05
CA LYS A 116 -3.06 16.69 -0.80
C LYS A 116 -3.34 18.07 -0.23
N GLU A 117 -4.61 18.39 0.03
CA GLU A 117 -5.01 19.65 0.67
C GLU A 117 -4.35 19.80 2.05
N LYS A 118 -4.37 18.75 2.87
CA LYS A 118 -3.72 18.76 4.20
C LYS A 118 -2.21 18.98 4.11
N MET A 119 -1.53 18.32 3.17
CA MET A 119 -0.09 18.49 2.98
C MET A 119 0.28 19.88 2.47
N PHE A 120 -0.50 20.44 1.55
CA PHE A 120 -0.28 21.80 1.06
C PHE A 120 -0.57 22.86 2.11
N ALA A 121 -1.57 22.66 2.97
CA ALA A 121 -1.82 23.55 4.10
C ALA A 121 -0.67 23.53 5.11
N LYS A 122 -0.04 22.37 5.34
CA LYS A 122 1.05 22.20 6.31
C LYS A 122 2.42 22.64 5.79
N TYR A 123 2.75 22.30 4.54
CA TYR A 123 4.10 22.46 3.96
C TYR A 123 4.18 23.50 2.85
N GLY A 124 3.05 24.06 2.43
CA GLY A 124 2.95 24.94 1.26
C GLY A 124 2.73 24.16 -0.04
N VAL A 125 2.31 24.88 -1.07
CA VAL A 125 2.12 24.31 -2.42
C VAL A 125 3.49 24.18 -3.07
N SER A 126 3.82 22.96 -3.52
CA SER A 126 5.01 22.69 -4.32
C SER A 126 4.96 23.43 -5.66
N GLU A 127 6.11 23.82 -6.21
CA GLU A 127 6.22 24.35 -7.58
C GLU A 127 5.62 23.39 -8.63
N TYR A 128 5.59 22.09 -8.30
CA TYR A 128 4.97 21.03 -9.08
C TYR A 128 3.70 20.52 -8.37
N ASP A 129 2.55 20.63 -9.04
CA ASP A 129 1.23 20.25 -8.53
C ASP A 129 1.04 18.74 -8.29
N PHE A 130 1.95 17.91 -8.81
CA PHE A 130 2.01 16.46 -8.64
C PHE A 130 2.93 16.01 -7.49
N MET A 131 3.74 16.91 -6.90
CA MET A 131 4.60 16.56 -5.77
C MET A 131 3.88 16.86 -4.46
N VAL A 132 3.35 15.82 -3.82
CA VAL A 132 2.70 15.89 -2.51
C VAL A 132 3.62 15.21 -1.47
N PRO A 133 4.02 15.90 -0.39
CA PRO A 133 4.80 15.31 0.70
C PRO A 133 4.17 14.03 1.25
N ILE A 134 4.97 13.04 1.63
CA ILE A 134 4.50 11.77 2.23
C ILE A 134 4.78 11.78 3.73
N GLU A 135 3.74 11.60 4.54
CA GLU A 135 3.82 11.33 5.97
C GLU A 135 3.35 9.90 6.26
N GLU A 136 4.21 9.11 6.89
CA GLU A 136 3.93 7.76 7.38
C GLU A 136 3.97 7.71 8.91
#